data_AF-A0A5C8UEI8-F1
#
_entry.id   AF-A0A5C8UEI8-F1
#
_cell.length_a   1.000
_cell.length_b   1.000
_cell.length_c   1.000
_cell.angle_alpha   90.00
_cell.angle_beta   90.00
_cell.angle_gamma   90.00
#
_symmetry.space_group_name_H-M   'P 1'
#
loop_
_entity.id
_entity.type
_entity.pdbx_description
1 polymer ?
#
loop_
_entity_poly.entity_id
_entity_poly.type
_entity_poly.pdbx_seq_one_letter_code
_entity_poly.pdbx_strand_id
1 'polypeptide(L)' 'MRVQYTRNALDDLAGIIAYLAPRNPYAGERLRVDIRAAVDRLADHPFSGREQERGSRAADRVARLSLRNLLPR' A
#
# COMPACT_ATOMS: atom_id res chain seq x y z
N MET A 1 -10.57 1.95 -15.15
CA MET A 1 -11.01 0.61 -14.64
C MET A 1 -11.53 0.77 -13.21
N ARG A 2 -12.47 -0.05 -12.72
CA ARG A 2 -12.96 0.05 -11.33
C ARG A 2 -12.13 -0.84 -10.40
N VAL A 3 -11.44 -0.25 -9.41
CA VAL A 3 -10.69 -0.99 -8.41
C VAL A 3 -11.63 -1.50 -7.31
N GLN A 4 -11.41 -2.74 -6.89
CA GLN A 4 -12.11 -3.37 -5.76
C GLN A 4 -11.09 -3.95 -4.81
N TYR A 5 -11.30 -3.75 -3.51
CA TYR A 5 -10.45 -4.32 -2.47
C TYR A 5 -11.03 -5.66 -2.02
N THR A 6 -10.15 -6.64 -1.81
CA THR A 6 -10.52 -7.86 -1.11
C THR A 6 -10.63 -7.58 0.39
N ARG A 7 -11.40 -8.41 1.10
CA ARG A 7 -11.48 -8.31 2.56
C ARG A 7 -10.11 -8.45 3.22
N ASN A 8 -9.32 -9.43 2.80
CA ASN A 8 -7.96 -9.65 3.31
C ASN A 8 -7.08 -8.41 3.14
N ALA A 9 -7.16 -7.70 2.01
CA ALA A 9 -6.38 -6.48 1.80
C ALA A 9 -6.77 -5.35 2.77
N LEU A 10 -8.05 -5.26 3.15
CA LEU A 10 -8.52 -4.30 4.14
C LEU A 10 -8.08 -4.70 5.57
N ASP A 11 -8.13 -5.99 5.88
CA ASP A 11 -7.65 -6.54 7.15
C ASP A 11 -6.13 -6.33 7.30
N ASP A 12 -5.35 -6.55 6.24
CA ASP A 12 -3.91 -6.29 6.20
C ASP A 12 -3.61 -4.81 6.46
N LEU A 13 -4.33 -3.89 5.80
CA LEU A 13 -4.16 -2.45 6.01
C LEU A 13 -4.45 -2.07 7.47
N ALA A 14 -5.54 -2.59 8.04
CA ALA A 14 -5.88 -2.34 9.44
C ALA A 14 -4.80 -2.87 10.40
N GLY A 15 -4.30 -4.08 10.14
CA GLY A 15 -3.23 -4.70 10.93
C GLY A 15 -1.93 -3.91 10.89
N ILE A 16 -1.51 -3.43 9.71
CA ILE A 16 -0.31 -2.60 9.58
C ILE A 16 -0.48 -1.28 10.33
N ILE A 17 -1.63 -0.60 10.18
CA ILE A 17 -1.87 0.66 10.90
C ILE A 17 -1.83 0.44 12.42
N ALA A 18 -2.48 -0.61 12.92
CA ALA A 18 -2.48 -0.94 14.35
C ALA A 18 -1.06 -1.24 14.86
N TYR A 19 -0.24 -1.93 14.06
CA TYR A 19 1.16 -2.18 14.38
C TYR A 19 2.01 -0.91 14.45
N LEU A 20 1.73 0.07 13.57
CA LEU A 20 2.48 1.32 13.49
C LEU A 20 2.06 2.35 14.54
N ALA A 21 0.79 2.40 14.91
CA ALA A 21 0.23 3.45 15.78
C ALA A 21 1.01 3.67 17.09
N PRO A 22 1.48 2.64 17.83
CA PRO A 22 2.26 2.85 19.06
C PRO A 22 3.66 3.44 18.84
N ARG A 23 4.23 3.28 17.64
CA ARG A 23 5.61 3.70 17.32
C ARG A 23 5.64 5.06 16.64
N ASN A 24 4.68 5.30 15.76
CA ASN A 24 4.56 6.53 15.01
C ASN A 24 3.09 6.75 14.60
N PRO A 25 2.33 7.59 15.33
CA PRO A 25 0.91 7.80 15.03
C PRO A 25 0.67 8.39 13.63
N TYR A 26 1.65 9.09 13.06
CA TYR A 26 1.57 9.67 11.72
C TYR A 26 1.96 8.69 10.60
N ALA A 27 2.56 7.54 10.91
CA ALA A 27 2.97 6.57 9.91
C ALA A 27 1.77 5.86 9.26
N GLY A 28 0.73 5.57 10.05
CA GLY A 28 -0.49 4.94 9.54
C GLY A 28 -1.21 5.81 8.51
N GLU A 29 -1.37 7.11 8.79
CA GLU A 29 -2.05 8.02 7.85
C GLU A 29 -1.24 8.21 6.57
N ARG A 30 0.08 8.37 6.67
CA ARG A 30 0.96 8.45 5.50
C ARG A 30 0.86 7.20 4.63
N LEU A 31 0.85 6.01 5.24
CA LEU A 31 0.68 4.75 4.53
C LEU A 31 -0.67 4.68 3.81
N ARG A 32 -1.76 5.12 4.44
CA ARG A 32 -3.09 5.18 3.79
C ARG A 32 -3.08 6.07 2.55
N VAL A 33 -2.48 7.26 2.65
CA VAL A 33 -2.35 8.20 1.53
C VAL A 33 -1.54 7.58 0.39
N ASP A 34 -0.39 6.95 0.71
CA ASP A 34 0.48 6.33 -0.29
C ASP A 34 -0.20 5.15 -1.01
N ILE A 35 -0.91 4.30 -0.27
CA ILE A 35 -1.68 3.18 -0.85
C ILE A 35 -2.79 3.72 -1.75
N ARG A 36 -3.54 4.74 -1.32
CA ARG A 36 -4.60 5.34 -2.13
C ARG A 36 -4.05 5.91 -3.43
N ALA A 37 -2.95 6.67 -3.36
CA ALA A 37 -2.30 7.22 -4.54
C ALA A 37 -1.74 6.14 -5.49
N ALA A 38 -1.36 4.97 -4.97
CA ALA A 38 -0.97 3.84 -5.81
C ALA A 38 -2.18 3.18 -6.50
N VAL A 39 -3.28 3.01 -5.77
CA VAL A 39 -4.52 2.45 -6.30
C VAL A 39 -5.16 3.34 -7.36
N ASP A 40 -5.18 4.66 -7.15
CA ASP A 40 -5.71 5.60 -8.14
C ASP A 40 -4.97 5.47 -9.48
N ARG A 41 -3.64 5.31 -9.46
CA ARG A 41 -2.86 5.05 -10.68
C ARG A 41 -3.16 3.70 -11.32
N LEU A 42 -3.48 2.66 -10.53
CA LEU A 42 -3.86 1.35 -11.06
C LEU A 42 -5.21 1.38 -11.77
N ALA A 43 -6.11 2.29 -11.37
CA ALA A 43 -7.39 2.46 -12.06
C ALA A 43 -7.19 2.92 -13.51
N ASP A 44 -6.18 3.75 -13.77
CA ASP A 44 -5.82 4.28 -15.10
C ASP A 44 -4.85 3.36 -15.85
N HIS A 45 -3.94 2.70 -15.13
CA HIS A 45 -2.87 1.87 -15.69
C HIS A 45 -2.82 0.48 -15.02
N PRO A 46 -3.77 -0.41 -15.29
CA PRO A 46 -3.91 -1.68 -14.58
C PRO A 46 -2.71 -2.64 -14.72
N PHE A 47 -1.91 -2.48 -15.78
CA PHE A 47 -0.75 -3.32 -16.07
C PHE A 47 0.58 -2.70 -15.60
N SER A 48 0.57 -1.56 -14.89
CA SER A 48 1.80 -0.84 -14.50
C SER A 48 2.65 -1.53 -13.44
N GLY A 49 2.12 -2.57 -12.77
CA GLY A 49 2.85 -3.34 -11.77
C GLY A 49 3.78 -4.39 -12.39
N ARG A 50 4.79 -4.81 -11.63
CA ARG A 50 5.70 -5.89 -12.02
C ARG A 50 4.96 -7.22 -11.94
N GLU A 51 4.99 -7.99 -13.01
CA GLU A 51 4.39 -9.31 -13.03
C GLU A 51 5.03 -10.23 -11.99
N GLN A 52 4.18 -11.00 -11.32
CA GLN A 52 4.51 -11.98 -10.31
C GLN A 52 3.90 -13.32 -10.73
N GLU A 53 4.13 -14.36 -9.94
CA GLU A 53 3.52 -15.65 -10.19
C GLU A 53 1.98 -15.57 -10.14
N ARG A 54 1.33 -16.51 -10.84
CA ARG A 54 -0.13 -16.71 -10.83
C ARG A 54 -0.94 -15.48 -11.30
N GLY A 55 -0.39 -14.69 -12.22
CA GLY A 55 -1.09 -13.56 -12.84
C GLY A 55 -1.27 -12.35 -11.91
N SER A 56 -0.59 -12.32 -10.77
CA SER A 56 -0.58 -11.17 -9.86
C SER A 56 0.48 -10.14 -10.28
N ARG A 57 0.31 -8.88 -9.87
CA ARG A 57 1.27 -7.79 -10.16
C ARG A 57 1.60 -7.02 -8.89
N ALA A 58 2.89 -6.81 -8.63
CA ALA A 58 3.37 -6.03 -7.51
C ALA A 58 3.42 -4.53 -7.85
N ALA A 59 2.84 -3.69 -6.99
CA ALA A 59 2.91 -2.25 -7.11
C ALA A 59 4.28 -1.73 -6.60
N ASP A 60 5.21 -1.45 -7.52
CA ASP A 60 6.63 -1.11 -7.25
C ASP A 60 6.83 0.14 -6.35
N ARG A 61 5.81 1.01 -6.21
CA ARG A 61 5.93 2.31 -5.51
C ARG A 61 5.62 2.29 -4.01
N VAL A 62 4.71 1.44 -3.54
CA VAL A 62 4.23 1.47 -2.14
C VAL A 62 5.33 0.99 -1.17
N ALA A 63 6.12 0.00 -1.59
CA ALA A 63 7.20 -0.57 -0.78
C ALA A 63 8.39 0.39 -0.56
N ARG A 64 8.75 1.21 -1.56
CA ARG A 64 9.90 2.13 -1.47
C ARG A 64 9.64 3.36 -0.59
N LEU A 65 8.40 3.85 -0.54
CA LEU A 65 8.04 5.03 0.28
C LEU A 65 7.88 4.68 1.76
N SER A 66 7.34 3.49 2.05
CA SER A 66 7.10 3.05 3.43
C SER A 66 8.40 2.76 4.18
N LEU A 67 9.39 2.10 3.56
CA LEU A 67 10.64 1.73 4.24
C LEU A 67 11.54 2.91 4.59
N ARG A 68 11.53 4.00 3.79
CA ARG A 68 12.35 5.19 4.08
C ARG A 68 11.83 6.03 5.24
N ASN A 69 10.54 5.93 5.55
CA ASN A 69 9.86 6.78 6.54
C ASN A 69 9.49 6.04 7.84
N LEU A 70 9.76 4.74 7.91
CA LEU A 70 9.53 3.90 9.10
C LEU A 70 10.73 3.83 10.05
N LEU A 71 11.89 4.34 9.64
CA LEU A 71 13.06 4.46 10.50
C LEU A 71 13.07 5.87 11.12
N PRO A 72 13.11 6.00 12.46
CA PRO A 72 13.46 7.28 13.07
C PRO A 72 14.89 7.66 12.65
N ARG A 73 15.13 8.94 12.41
CA ARG A 73 16.50 9.48 12.23
C ARG A 73 17.26 9.44 13.55
#